data_AF-A0A8I1WBH6-F1
#
_entry.id   AF-A0A8I1WBH6-F1
#
_cell.length_a   1.000
_cell.length_b   1.000
_cell.length_c   1.000
_cell.angle_alpha   90.00
_cell.angle_beta   90.00
_cell.angle_gamma   90.00
#
_symmetry.space_group_name_H-M   'P 1'
#
loop_
_entity.id
_entity.type
_entity.pdbx_description
1 polymer ?
#
loop_
_entity_poly.entity_id
_entity_poly.type
_entity_poly.pdbx_seq_one_letter_code
_entity_poly.pdbx_strand_id
1 'polypeptide(L)' 'MANKQTAGREQLGEFAPKFAELHDDVLFGDIWAREEELSSRDRSMITVSALITDCFSAYKSGSF' A
#
# COMPACT_ATOMS: atom_id res chain seq x y z
N MET A 1 4.46 -8.57 18.40
CA MET A 1 4.37 -9.35 17.14
C MET A 1 3.25 -8.75 16.34
N ALA A 2 3.54 -8.15 15.18
CA ALA A 2 2.49 -7.64 14.30
C ALA A 2 1.66 -8.83 13.81
N ASN A 3 0.33 -8.73 13.91
CA ASN A 3 -0.56 -9.78 13.42
C ASN A 3 -0.45 -9.84 11.89
N LYS A 4 -0.36 -11.05 11.31
CA LYS A 4 -0.26 -11.21 9.85
C LYS A 4 -1.56 -10.71 9.22
N GLN A 5 -1.45 -9.74 8.32
CA GLN A 5 -2.59 -9.21 7.57
C GLN A 5 -3.01 -10.21 6.48
N THR A 6 -4.30 -10.54 6.43
CA THR A 6 -4.90 -11.50 5.48
C THR A 6 -6.07 -10.92 4.67
N ALA A 7 -6.32 -9.62 4.81
CA ALA A 7 -7.46 -8.95 4.20
C ALA A 7 -7.46 -9.05 2.66
N GLY A 8 -6.28 -9.06 2.03
CA GLY A 8 -6.14 -9.23 0.58
C GLY A 8 -6.63 -10.61 0.13
N ARG A 9 -6.18 -11.67 0.78
CA ARG A 9 -6.62 -13.05 0.49
C ARG A 9 -8.09 -13.29 0.82
N GLU A 10 -8.61 -12.69 1.88
CA GLU A 10 -10.03 -12.83 2.26
C GLU A 10 -10.98 -12.13 1.28
N GLN A 11 -10.62 -10.95 0.78
CA GLN A 11 -11.52 -10.14 -0.05
C GLN A 11 -11.26 -10.30 -1.55
N LEU A 12 -10.01 -10.52 -1.95
CA LEU A 12 -9.56 -10.49 -3.34
C LEU A 12 -8.94 -11.82 -3.79
N GLY A 13 -8.91 -12.85 -2.93
CA GLY A 13 -8.24 -14.13 -3.20
C GLY A 13 -8.77 -14.85 -4.44
N GLU A 14 -10.10 -14.89 -4.64
CA GLU A 14 -10.69 -15.55 -5.82
C GLU A 14 -10.68 -14.66 -7.07
N PHE A 15 -10.86 -13.35 -6.89
CA PHE A 15 -10.94 -12.38 -7.99
C PHE A 15 -9.58 -12.05 -8.60
N ALA A 16 -8.58 -11.82 -7.75
CA ALA A 16 -7.23 -11.41 -8.12
C ALA A 16 -6.19 -12.07 -7.19
N PRO A 17 -5.98 -13.39 -7.31
CA PRO A 17 -5.16 -14.18 -6.38
C PRO A 17 -3.73 -13.65 -6.24
N LYS A 18 -3.12 -13.19 -7.35
CA LYS A 18 -1.76 -12.65 -7.28
C LYS A 18 -1.71 -11.28 -6.60
N PHE A 19 -2.75 -10.47 -6.77
CA PHE A 19 -2.85 -9.18 -6.08
C PHE A 19 -3.07 -9.37 -4.58
N ALA A 20 -3.89 -10.33 -4.19
CA ALA A 20 -4.09 -10.73 -2.80
C ALA A 20 -2.78 -11.18 -2.12
N GLU A 21 -1.96 -11.99 -2.82
CA GLU A 21 -0.63 -12.38 -2.33
C GLU A 21 0.29 -11.16 -2.16
N LEU A 22 0.37 -10.28 -3.16
CA LEU A 22 1.20 -9.08 -3.10
C LEU A 22 0.75 -8.11 -2.00
N HIS A 23 -0.54 -7.98 -1.76
CA HIS A 23 -1.09 -7.16 -0.69
C HIS A 23 -0.66 -7.68 0.68
N ASP A 24 -0.91 -8.96 0.96
CA ASP A 24 -0.72 -9.52 2.30
C ASP A 24 0.76 -9.78 2.61
N ASP A 25 1.51 -10.36 1.67
CA ASP A 25 2.88 -10.79 1.93
C ASP A 25 3.92 -9.70 1.62
N VAL A 26 3.74 -8.92 0.54
CA VAL A 26 4.75 -7.93 0.13
C VAL A 26 4.46 -6.55 0.70
N LEU A 27 3.28 -5.99 0.43
CA LEU A 27 2.95 -4.63 0.85
C LEU A 27 2.90 -4.53 2.38
N PHE A 28 2.12 -5.38 3.04
CA PHE A 28 1.96 -5.36 4.49
C PHE A 28 2.90 -6.30 5.25
N GLY A 29 3.29 -7.42 4.66
CA GLY A 29 4.21 -8.37 5.28
C GLY A 29 5.68 -7.91 5.28
N ASP A 30 6.13 -7.26 4.21
CA ASP A 30 7.55 -6.88 4.06
C ASP A 30 7.79 -5.37 4.08
N ILE A 31 7.07 -4.58 3.26
CA ILE A 31 7.40 -3.16 3.06
C ILE A 31 6.89 -2.31 4.22
N TRP A 32 5.62 -2.47 4.60
CA TRP A 32 5.02 -1.72 5.70
C TRP A 32 5.44 -2.20 7.08
N ALA A 33 5.97 -3.42 7.19
CA ALA A 33 6.48 -3.97 8.44
C ALA A 33 7.86 -3.40 8.87
N ARG A 34 8.55 -2.65 8.00
CA ARG A 34 9.88 -2.03 8.26
C ARG A 34 9.82 -0.82 9.19
N GLU A 35 9.31 -1.03 10.39
CA GLU A 35 9.22 0.01 11.44
C GLU A 35 10.56 0.47 11.99
N GLU A 36 11.63 -0.33 11.83
CA GLU A 36 12.97 0.06 12.25
C GLU A 36 13.60 1.13 11.35
N GLU A 37 13.26 1.17 10.05
CA GLU A 37 13.82 2.16 9.12
C GLU A 37 13.06 3.49 9.15
N LEU A 38 11.73 3.43 9.28
CA LEU A 38 10.86 4.60 9.29
C LEU A 38 9.66 4.37 10.20
N SER A 39 9.18 5.39 10.90
CA SER A 39 7.99 5.23 11.73
C SER A 39 6.74 4.99 10.87
N SER A 40 5.72 4.32 11.43
CA SER A 40 4.44 4.16 10.73
C SER A 40 3.78 5.50 10.37
N ARG A 41 4.03 6.56 11.14
CA ARG A 41 3.52 7.91 10.84
C ARG A 41 4.17 8.46 9.58
N ASP A 42 5.50 8.37 9.49
CA ASP A 42 6.25 8.98 8.40
C ASP A 42 5.97 8.27 7.08
N ARG A 43 5.80 6.94 7.10
CA ARG A 43 5.38 6.18 5.91
C ARG A 43 4.00 6.60 5.40
N SER A 44 3.06 6.81 6.32
CA SER A 44 1.72 7.30 5.96
C SER A 44 1.79 8.69 5.35
N MET A 45 2.58 9.59 5.96
CA MET A 45 2.77 10.95 5.44
C MET A 45 3.35 10.95 4.03
N ILE A 46 4.42 10.19 3.78
CA ILE A 46 5.05 10.09 2.46
C ILE A 46 4.09 9.53 1.43
N THR A 47 3.36 8.46 1.77
CA THR A 47 2.38 7.84 0.87
C THR A 47 1.29 8.83 0.48
N VAL A 48 0.72 9.55 1.44
CA VAL A 48 -0.32 10.57 1.18
C VAL A 48 0.25 11.72 0.34
N SER A 49 1.45 12.21 0.65
CA SER A 49 2.10 13.26 -0.16
C SER A 49 2.35 12.84 -1.60
N ALA A 50 2.75 11.58 -1.83
CA ALA A 50 2.94 11.02 -3.16
C ALA A 50 1.61 10.96 -3.93
N LEU A 51 0.54 10.45 -3.30
CA LEU A 51 -0.79 10.37 -3.92
C LEU A 51 -1.36 11.75 -4.27
N ILE A 52 -1.18 12.75 -3.41
CA ILE A 52 -1.63 14.13 -3.69
C ILE A 52 -0.85 14.71 -4.87
N THR A 53 0.46 14.49 -4.92
CA THR A 53 1.34 14.98 -5.99
C THR A 53 0.98 14.34 -7.33
N ASP A 54 0.73 13.02 -7.33
CA ASP A 54 0.32 12.29 -8.53
C ASP A 54 -1.05 12.74 -9.03
N CYS A 55 -2.02 12.89 -8.14
CA CYS A 55 -3.35 13.44 -8.47
C CYS A 55 -3.25 14.84 -9.10
N PHE A 56 -2.43 15.72 -8.53
CA PHE A 56 -2.21 17.05 -9.10
C PHE A 56 -1.52 17.00 -10.47
N SER A 57 -0.58 16.07 -10.66
CA SER A 57 0.08 15.82 -11.94
C SER A 57 -0.91 15.34 -13.00
N ALA A 58 -1.75 14.37 -12.66
CA ALA A 58 -2.82 13.87 -13.53
C ALA A 58 -3.80 15.00 -13.93
N TYR A 59 -4.22 15.82 -12.96
CA TYR A 59 -5.06 17.01 -13.22
C TYR A 59 -4.41 17.98 -14.22
N LYS A 60 -3.13 18.30 -14.03
CA LYS A 60 -2.40 19.19 -14.93
C LYS A 60 -2.21 18.58 -16.34
N SER A 61 -2.11 17.26 -16.42
CA SER A 61 -1.94 16.54 -17.70
C SER A 61 -3.23 16.43 -18.53
N GLY A 62 -4.39 16.77 -17.95
CA GLY A 62 -5.68 16.61 -18.62
C GLY A 62 -6.11 15.15 -18.83
N SER A 63 -5.42 14.20 -18.20
CA SER A 63 -5.75 12.78 -18.23
C SER A 63 -6.87 12.50 -17.22
N PHE A 64 -8.11 12.69 -17.64
CA PHE A 64 -9.31 12.14 -17.00
C PHE A 64 -10.10 11.35 -18.04
#